data_AF-A0A936IDT5-F1
#
_entry.id   AF-A0A936IDT5-F1
#
_cell.length_a   1.000
_cell.length_b   1.000
_cell.length_c   1.000
_cell.angle_alpha   90.00
_cell.angle_beta   90.00
_cell.angle_gamma   90.00
#
_symmetry.space_group_name_H-M   'P 1'
#
loop_
_entity.id
_entity.type
_entity.pdbx_description
1 polymer ?
#
loop_
_entity_poly.entity_id
_entity_poly.type
_entity_poly.pdbx_seq_one_letter_code
_entity_poly.pdbx_strand_id
1 'polypeptide(L)'
;MIPTRFHAAVRRYATAGPALPQRLAEGLTADPRCPVTRYLLGCQAFDQDCPATGTRHMMVAYHAEPDLQSAALLVFTGLVWGDEPDAPLLAVLERTYELFRRPPFDETPTERLLLDAFPPGPALRAALPEALCRFSRLPLASLRGQLATARTA
;
A
#
# COMPACT_ATOMS: atom_id res chain seq x y z
N MET A 1 7.41 11.65 16.41
CA MET A 1 8.76 11.80 15.83
C MET A 1 8.98 10.59 14.94
N ILE A 2 9.29 10.77 13.65
CA ILE A 2 9.46 9.63 12.74
C ILE A 2 10.79 8.93 13.04
N PRO A 3 10.84 7.61 13.24
CA PRO A 3 12.09 6.91 13.53
C PRO A 3 13.12 7.07 12.39
N THR A 4 14.38 7.35 12.72
CA THR A 4 15.47 7.53 11.72
C THR A 4 15.61 6.34 10.78
N ARG A 5 15.41 5.12 11.29
CA ARG A 5 15.46 3.88 10.49
C ARG A 5 14.31 3.79 9.49
N PHE A 6 13.11 4.26 9.86
CA PHE A 6 11.97 4.33 8.95
C PHE A 6 12.29 5.28 7.78
N HIS A 7 12.77 6.47 8.09
CA HIS A 7 13.13 7.47 7.09
C HIS A 7 14.22 6.98 6.12
N ALA A 8 15.26 6.33 6.66
CA ALA A 8 16.32 5.74 5.85
C ALA A 8 15.80 4.63 4.91
N ALA A 9 14.89 3.77 5.39
CA ALA A 9 14.28 2.73 4.58
C ALA A 9 13.40 3.31 3.46
N VAL A 10 12.56 4.31 3.75
CA VAL A 10 11.74 4.99 2.72
C VAL A 10 12.63 5.58 1.63
N ARG A 11 13.66 6.35 2.00
CA ARG A 11 14.57 6.97 1.03
C ARG A 11 15.30 5.95 0.17
N ARG A 12 15.77 4.85 0.78
CA ARG A 12 16.45 3.76 0.07
C ARG A 12 15.58 3.16 -1.04
N TYR A 13 14.30 2.96 -0.77
CA TYR A 13 13.39 2.30 -1.71
C TYR A 13 12.78 3.26 -2.74
N ALA A 14 12.55 4.52 -2.37
CA ALA A 14 12.03 5.55 -3.29
C ALA A 14 12.90 5.71 -4.54
N THR A 15 14.21 5.54 -4.41
CA THR A 15 15.18 5.67 -5.51
C THR A 15 15.51 4.34 -6.19
N ALA A 16 14.90 3.22 -5.80
CA ALA A 16 15.27 1.91 -6.31
C ALA A 16 14.79 1.65 -7.76
N GLY A 17 13.75 2.35 -8.20
CA GLY A 17 13.21 2.20 -9.56
C GLY A 17 12.88 0.74 -9.89
N PRO A 18 13.24 0.24 -11.09
CA PRO A 18 13.00 -1.15 -11.48
C PRO A 18 13.67 -2.20 -10.58
N ALA A 19 14.73 -1.84 -9.84
CA ALA A 19 15.42 -2.75 -8.93
C ALA A 19 14.70 -2.94 -7.58
N LEU A 20 13.56 -2.26 -7.37
CA LEU A 20 12.80 -2.31 -6.11
C LEU A 20 12.51 -3.75 -5.62
N PRO A 21 12.03 -4.71 -6.44
CA PRO A 21 11.78 -6.07 -5.96
C PRO A 21 13.01 -6.75 -5.36
N GLN A 22 14.16 -6.64 -6.03
CA GLN A 22 15.41 -7.20 -5.53
C GLN A 22 15.85 -6.53 -4.22
N ARG A 23 15.77 -5.19 -4.15
CA ARG A 23 16.13 -4.43 -2.95
C ARG A 23 15.23 -4.75 -1.75
N LEU A 24 13.96 -5.05 -2.00
CA LEU A 24 13.02 -5.48 -0.96
C LEU A 24 13.39 -6.87 -0.43
N ALA A 25 13.75 -7.81 -1.31
CA ALA A 25 14.22 -9.14 -0.90
C ALA A 25 15.52 -9.06 -0.07
N GLU A 26 16.51 -8.27 -0.51
CA GLU A 26 17.73 -7.99 0.26
C GLU A 26 17.41 -7.38 1.64
N GLY A 27 16.51 -6.39 1.65
CA GLY A 27 16.08 -5.74 2.88
C GLY A 27 15.34 -6.66 3.84
N LEU A 28 14.54 -7.59 3.33
CA LEU A 28 13.82 -8.57 4.15
C LEU A 28 14.77 -9.53 4.85
N THR A 29 15.84 -9.96 4.16
CA THR A 29 16.88 -10.80 4.77
C THR A 29 17.66 -10.03 5.83
N ALA A 30 17.98 -8.76 5.58
CA ALA A 30 18.76 -7.93 6.51
C ALA A 30 17.96 -7.50 7.76
N ASP A 31 16.69 -7.15 7.59
CA ASP A 31 15.78 -6.77 8.68
C ASP A 31 14.36 -7.30 8.39
N PRO A 32 14.03 -8.52 8.88
CA PRO A 32 12.74 -9.15 8.64
C PRO A 32 11.55 -8.41 9.25
N ARG A 33 11.77 -7.43 10.14
CA ARG A 33 10.69 -6.68 10.81
C ARG A 33 10.60 -5.23 10.35
N CYS A 34 11.41 -4.82 9.36
CA CYS A 34 11.35 -3.47 8.83
C CYS A 34 9.93 -3.15 8.30
N PRO A 35 9.21 -2.19 8.88
CA PRO A 35 7.82 -1.91 8.51
C PRO A 35 7.69 -1.47 7.05
N VAL A 36 8.62 -0.65 6.57
CA VAL A 36 8.64 -0.16 5.17
C VAL A 36 8.85 -1.31 4.18
N THR A 37 9.83 -2.19 4.44
CA THR A 37 10.08 -3.35 3.58
C THR A 37 8.87 -4.28 3.55
N ARG A 38 8.27 -4.55 4.71
CA ARG A 38 7.07 -5.38 4.82
C ARG A 38 5.89 -4.77 4.08
N TYR A 39 5.65 -3.47 4.26
CA TYR A 39 4.58 -2.76 3.58
C TYR A 39 4.70 -2.88 2.06
N LEU A 40 5.87 -2.56 1.50
CA LEU A 40 6.09 -2.58 0.04
C LEU A 40 6.05 -4.00 -0.54
N LEU A 41 6.55 -5.01 0.18
CA LEU A 41 6.37 -6.43 -0.21
C LEU A 41 4.91 -6.85 -0.19
N GLY A 42 4.13 -6.35 0.77
CA GLY A 42 2.70 -6.58 0.82
C GLY A 42 1.98 -6.01 -0.41
N CYS A 43 2.34 -4.78 -0.82
CA CYS A 43 1.83 -4.19 -2.06
C CYS A 43 2.20 -5.00 -3.29
N GLN A 44 3.46 -5.47 -3.41
CA GLN A 44 3.87 -6.34 -4.51
C GLN A 44 3.10 -7.65 -4.56
N ALA A 45 2.79 -8.24 -3.41
CA ALA A 45 2.00 -9.46 -3.35
C ALA A 45 0.53 -9.23 -3.77
N PHE A 46 -0.08 -8.10 -3.38
CA PHE A 46 -1.41 -7.74 -3.88
C PHE A 46 -1.42 -7.49 -5.38
N ASP A 47 -0.39 -6.82 -5.93
CA ASP A 47 -0.24 -6.62 -7.38
C ASP A 47 0.00 -7.92 -8.16
N GLN A 48 0.32 -9.02 -7.48
CA GLN A 48 0.54 -10.35 -8.03
C GLN A 48 -0.62 -11.32 -7.71
N ASP A 49 -1.79 -10.79 -7.32
CA ASP A 49 -2.98 -11.58 -6.95
C ASP A 49 -2.70 -12.62 -5.84
N CYS A 50 -1.81 -12.27 -4.90
CA CYS A 50 -1.44 -13.10 -3.76
C CYS A 50 -1.94 -12.49 -2.43
N PRO A 51 -3.25 -12.40 -2.19
CA PRO A 51 -3.82 -11.65 -1.07
C PRO A 51 -3.40 -12.18 0.31
N ALA A 52 -3.25 -13.49 0.47
CA ALA A 52 -2.79 -14.08 1.73
C ALA A 52 -1.36 -13.65 2.09
N THR A 53 -0.46 -13.65 1.11
CA THR A 53 0.92 -13.18 1.28
C THR A 53 0.94 -11.67 1.56
N GLY A 54 0.16 -10.89 0.80
CA GLY A 54 0.00 -9.45 1.00
C GLY A 54 -0.46 -9.12 2.42
N THR A 55 -1.52 -9.79 2.88
CA THR A 55 -2.08 -9.67 4.23
C THR A 55 -1.04 -9.93 5.30
N ARG A 56 -0.28 -11.04 5.20
CA ARG A 56 0.77 -11.38 6.18
C ARG A 56 1.83 -10.28 6.27
N HIS A 57 2.25 -9.74 5.14
CA HIS A 57 3.21 -8.64 5.10
C HIS A 57 2.66 -7.37 5.76
N MET A 58 1.41 -7.02 5.48
CA MET A 58 0.74 -5.86 6.07
C MET A 58 0.55 -5.99 7.58
N MET A 59 0.21 -7.18 8.08
CA MET A 59 0.11 -7.43 9.53
C MET A 59 1.44 -7.15 10.25
N VAL A 60 2.56 -7.59 9.67
CA VAL A 60 3.88 -7.33 10.26
C VAL A 60 4.24 -5.84 10.15
N ALA A 61 3.92 -5.19 9.03
CA ALA A 61 4.17 -3.77 8.84
C ALA A 61 3.41 -2.92 9.89
N TYR A 62 2.11 -3.17 10.04
CA TYR A 62 1.26 -2.46 11.01
C TYR A 62 1.69 -2.74 12.45
N HIS A 63 2.04 -3.98 12.78
CA HIS A 63 2.50 -4.31 14.13
C HIS A 63 3.83 -3.62 14.48
N ALA A 64 4.73 -3.48 13.50
CA ALA A 64 6.01 -2.80 13.68
C ALA A 64 5.89 -1.26 13.65
N GLU A 65 4.91 -0.71 12.94
CA GLU A 65 4.61 0.72 12.86
C GLU A 65 3.08 0.96 12.80
N PRO A 66 2.42 1.15 13.96
CA PRO A 66 0.97 1.36 14.04
C PRO A 66 0.49 2.67 13.40
N ASP A 67 1.39 3.62 13.12
CA ASP A 67 1.05 4.83 12.38
C ASP A 67 0.68 4.55 10.91
N LEU A 68 0.95 3.35 10.38
CA LEU A 68 0.59 2.91 9.03
C LEU A 68 -0.85 2.38 8.98
N GLN A 69 -1.84 3.26 9.06
CA GLN A 69 -3.26 2.90 9.02
C GLN A 69 -3.67 2.24 7.69
N SER A 70 -3.02 2.59 6.59
CA SER A 70 -3.16 1.95 5.27
C SER A 70 -2.73 0.48 5.31
N ALA A 71 -1.76 0.10 6.15
CA ALA A 71 -1.40 -1.30 6.34
C ALA A 71 -2.56 -2.06 6.99
N ALA A 72 -3.20 -1.50 8.02
CA ALA A 72 -4.38 -2.11 8.63
C ALA A 72 -5.54 -2.22 7.65
N LEU A 73 -5.83 -1.18 6.87
CA LEU A 73 -6.84 -1.23 5.81
C LEU A 73 -6.56 -2.37 4.82
N LEU A 74 -5.30 -2.51 4.39
CA LEU A 74 -4.89 -3.55 3.44
C LEU A 74 -4.85 -4.96 4.06
N VAL A 75 -4.65 -5.11 5.37
CA VAL A 75 -4.89 -6.40 6.07
C VAL A 75 -6.35 -6.82 5.88
N PHE A 76 -7.29 -5.94 6.22
CA PHE A 76 -8.71 -6.28 6.10
C PHE A 76 -9.15 -6.45 4.64
N THR A 77 -8.61 -5.64 3.74
CA THR A 77 -8.85 -5.78 2.30
C THR A 77 -8.41 -7.14 1.81
N GLY A 78 -7.21 -7.59 2.19
CA GLY A 78 -6.69 -8.90 1.81
C GLY A 78 -7.46 -10.07 2.43
N LEU A 79 -7.98 -9.92 3.66
CA LEU A 79 -8.85 -10.92 4.29
C LEU A 79 -10.17 -11.06 3.53
N VAL A 80 -10.84 -9.95 3.19
CA VAL A 80 -12.09 -9.97 2.41
C VAL A 80 -11.83 -10.51 1.00
N TRP A 81 -10.71 -10.13 0.37
CA TRP A 81 -10.38 -10.60 -0.97
C TRP A 81 -10.15 -12.11 -1.04
N GLY A 82 -9.64 -12.73 0.04
CA GLY A 82 -9.48 -14.18 0.13
C GLY A 82 -10.79 -14.97 0.01
N ASP A 83 -11.91 -14.36 0.39
CA ASP A 83 -13.25 -14.96 0.28
C ASP A 83 -13.89 -14.68 -1.10
N GLU A 84 -13.33 -13.76 -1.89
CA GLU A 84 -13.86 -13.28 -3.18
C GLU A 84 -12.75 -13.14 -4.23
N PRO A 85 -12.08 -14.23 -4.64
CA PRO A 85 -10.84 -14.18 -5.43
C PRO A 85 -10.99 -13.51 -6.81
N ASP A 86 -12.19 -13.56 -7.39
CA ASP A 86 -12.48 -12.96 -8.71
C ASP A 86 -12.83 -11.47 -8.64
N ALA A 87 -12.96 -10.90 -7.44
CA ALA A 87 -13.33 -9.49 -7.26
C ALA A 87 -12.16 -8.55 -7.60
N PRO A 88 -12.41 -7.44 -8.32
CA PRO A 88 -11.39 -6.41 -8.53
C PRO A 88 -10.94 -5.77 -7.21
N LEU A 89 -9.63 -5.63 -7.03
CA LEU A 89 -9.02 -5.02 -5.83
C LEU A 89 -9.67 -3.68 -5.41
N LEU A 90 -9.99 -2.79 -6.36
CA LEU A 90 -10.63 -1.51 -6.07
C LEU A 90 -11.99 -1.71 -5.39
N ALA A 91 -12.82 -2.62 -5.91
CA ALA A 91 -14.14 -2.89 -5.35
C ALA A 91 -14.05 -3.48 -3.93
N VAL A 92 -13.09 -4.39 -3.71
CA VAL A 92 -12.84 -4.96 -2.37
C VAL A 92 -12.33 -3.88 -1.40
N LEU A 93 -11.43 -3.01 -1.86
CA LEU A 93 -10.88 -1.91 -1.06
C LEU A 93 -11.95 -0.89 -0.68
N GLU A 94 -12.81 -0.47 -1.62
CA GLU A 94 -13.91 0.46 -1.37
C GLU A 94 -14.89 -0.11 -0.34
N ARG A 95 -15.31 -1.36 -0.52
CA ARG A 95 -16.19 -2.05 0.44
C ARG A 95 -15.54 -2.14 1.81
N THR A 96 -14.26 -2.52 1.87
CA THR A 96 -13.52 -2.59 3.14
C THR A 96 -13.44 -1.22 3.79
N TYR A 97 -13.12 -0.18 3.03
CA TYR A 97 -13.02 1.19 3.53
C TYR A 97 -14.34 1.67 4.16
N GLU A 98 -15.49 1.38 3.54
CA GLU A 98 -16.80 1.69 4.11
C GLU A 98 -17.13 0.85 5.35
N LEU A 99 -16.87 -0.46 5.33
CA LEU A 99 -17.10 -1.36 6.47
C LEU A 99 -16.35 -0.91 7.73
N PHE A 100 -15.13 -0.40 7.56
CA PHE A 100 -14.29 0.07 8.66
C PHE A 100 -14.44 1.58 8.95
N ARG A 101 -15.54 2.19 8.50
CA ARG A 101 -15.89 3.60 8.76
C ARG A 101 -14.80 4.57 8.29
N ARG A 102 -14.22 4.31 7.13
CA ARG A 102 -13.31 5.21 6.42
C ARG A 102 -12.08 5.56 7.25
N PRO A 103 -11.22 4.56 7.57
CA PRO A 103 -10.06 4.78 8.43
C PRO A 103 -9.18 5.93 7.88
N PRO A 104 -8.67 6.81 8.77
CA PRO A 104 -7.93 8.02 8.40
C PRO A 104 -6.49 7.72 7.97
N PHE A 105 -6.30 6.83 6.99
CA PHE A 105 -4.98 6.63 6.42
C PHE A 105 -4.61 7.85 5.56
N ASP A 106 -3.32 8.22 5.57
CA ASP A 106 -2.72 9.46 5.04
C ASP A 106 -2.70 10.69 5.97
N GLU A 107 -3.10 10.54 7.23
CA GLU A 107 -3.10 11.66 8.19
C GLU A 107 -1.81 11.77 9.01
N THR A 108 -1.15 10.64 9.31
CA THR A 108 0.06 10.64 10.14
C THR A 108 1.28 11.11 9.32
N PRO A 109 2.23 11.86 9.91
CA PRO A 109 3.47 12.22 9.24
C PRO A 109 4.28 11.01 8.75
N THR A 110 4.30 9.93 9.54
CA THR A 110 5.01 8.68 9.24
C THR A 110 4.45 8.03 7.98
N GLU A 111 3.13 7.89 7.90
CA GLU A 111 2.46 7.30 6.76
C GLU A 111 2.57 8.18 5.52
N ARG A 112 2.38 9.49 5.65
CA ARG A 112 2.55 10.43 4.53
C ARG A 112 3.96 10.35 3.94
N LEU A 113 5.00 10.27 4.77
CA LEU A 113 6.37 10.11 4.30
C LEU A 113 6.52 8.88 3.39
N LEU A 114 5.90 7.75 3.74
CA LEU A 114 5.92 6.54 2.92
C LEU A 114 5.09 6.73 1.64
N LEU A 115 3.85 7.20 1.74
CA LEU A 115 2.95 7.34 0.59
C LEU A 115 3.46 8.38 -0.43
N ASP A 116 4.02 9.49 0.05
CA ASP A 116 4.58 10.56 -0.80
C ASP A 116 5.87 10.12 -1.51
N ALA A 117 6.58 9.12 -0.99
CA ALA A 117 7.76 8.55 -1.64
C ALA A 117 7.40 7.66 -2.85
N PHE A 118 6.15 7.23 -2.96
CA PHE A 118 5.64 6.41 -4.05
C PHE A 118 4.36 7.02 -4.62
N PRO A 119 4.38 8.26 -5.14
CA PRO A 119 3.17 8.96 -5.54
C PRO A 119 2.51 8.28 -6.77
N PRO A 120 1.19 8.45 -6.96
CA PRO A 120 0.57 8.16 -8.24
C PRO A 120 1.13 9.09 -9.34
N GLY A 121 1.03 8.67 -10.60
CA GLY A 121 1.39 9.54 -11.73
C GLY A 121 0.53 10.81 -11.76
N PRO A 122 1.08 11.96 -12.17
CA PRO A 122 0.37 13.24 -12.13
C PRO A 122 -0.93 13.25 -12.94
N ALA A 123 -0.94 12.54 -14.08
CA ALA A 123 -2.13 12.40 -14.92
C ALA A 123 -3.26 11.62 -14.24
N LEU A 124 -2.95 10.63 -13.41
CA LEU A 124 -3.95 9.88 -12.65
C LEU A 124 -4.55 10.79 -11.56
N ARG A 125 -3.69 11.47 -10.80
CA ARG A 125 -4.13 12.35 -9.71
C ARG A 125 -5.02 13.49 -10.18
N ALA A 126 -4.73 14.09 -11.33
CA ALA A 126 -5.53 15.19 -11.87
C ALA A 126 -6.93 14.77 -12.36
N ALA A 127 -7.13 13.48 -12.64
CA ALA A 127 -8.32 12.98 -13.29
C ALA A 127 -9.27 12.21 -12.37
N LEU A 128 -8.88 11.95 -11.13
CA LEU A 128 -9.71 11.19 -10.19
C LEU A 128 -10.66 12.11 -9.40
N PRO A 129 -11.89 11.66 -9.13
CA PRO A 129 -12.74 12.26 -8.12
C PRO A 129 -12.04 12.31 -6.76
N GLU A 130 -12.33 13.31 -5.95
CA GLU A 130 -11.73 13.48 -4.62
C GLU A 130 -11.86 12.23 -3.74
N ALA A 131 -13.02 11.56 -3.81
CA ALA A 131 -13.27 10.31 -3.09
C ALA A 131 -12.27 9.18 -3.43
N LEU A 132 -11.77 9.13 -4.66
CA LEU A 132 -10.85 8.09 -5.15
C LEU A 132 -9.38 8.55 -5.13
N CYS A 133 -9.13 9.86 -5.06
CA CYS A 133 -7.78 10.42 -4.95
C CYS A 133 -7.01 9.82 -3.78
N ARG A 134 -7.68 9.55 -2.65
CA ARG A 134 -7.04 8.95 -1.47
C ARG A 134 -6.53 7.53 -1.75
N PHE A 135 -7.30 6.68 -2.44
CA PHE A 135 -6.85 5.32 -2.80
C PHE A 135 -5.67 5.33 -3.78
N SER A 136 -5.60 6.32 -4.68
CA SER A 136 -4.48 6.44 -5.62
C SER A 136 -3.11 6.63 -4.93
N ARG A 137 -3.10 7.06 -3.67
CA ARG A 137 -1.88 7.21 -2.87
C ARG A 137 -1.24 5.88 -2.47
N LEU A 138 -2.02 4.79 -2.44
CA LEU A 138 -1.48 3.48 -2.11
C LEU A 138 -0.51 3.03 -3.22
N PRO A 139 0.67 2.45 -2.88
CA PRO A 139 1.66 2.02 -3.86
C PRO A 139 1.30 0.65 -4.45
N LEU A 140 0.09 0.54 -4.99
CA LEU A 140 -0.48 -0.64 -5.64
C LEU A 140 -0.64 -0.34 -7.13
N ALA A 141 0.16 -0.99 -7.97
CA ALA A 141 0.13 -0.79 -9.42
C ALA A 141 -1.19 -1.26 -10.03
N SER A 142 -1.70 -2.40 -9.58
CA SER A 142 -3.00 -2.97 -9.99
C SER A 142 -4.15 -2.01 -9.70
N LEU A 143 -4.21 -1.46 -8.48
CA LEU A 143 -5.20 -0.46 -8.07
C LEU A 143 -5.13 0.80 -8.95
N ARG A 144 -3.92 1.29 -9.25
CA ARG A 144 -3.73 2.45 -10.13
C ARG A 144 -4.22 2.18 -11.55
N GLY A 145 -4.02 0.95 -12.05
CA GLY A 145 -4.57 0.50 -13.32
C GLY A 145 -6.10 0.53 -13.31
N GLN A 146 -6.73 -0.05 -12.29
CA GLN A 146 -8.19 -0.07 -12.14
C GLN A 146 -8.79 1.34 -12.03
N LEU A 147 -8.17 2.22 -11.24
CA LEU A 147 -8.56 3.63 -11.12
C LEU A 147 -8.43 4.39 -12.46
N ALA A 148 -7.41 4.09 -13.26
CA ALA A 148 -7.24 4.69 -14.58
C ALA A 148 -8.32 4.23 -15.58
N THR A 149 -8.79 2.98 -15.48
CA THR A 149 -9.87 2.42 -16.30
C THR A 149 -11.25 2.93 -15.86
N ALA A 150 -11.49 3.09 -14.56
CA ALA A 150 -12.73 3.65 -14.03
C ALA A 150 -13.00 5.09 -14.51
N ARG A 151 -11.95 5.82 -14.94
CA ARG A 151 -12.06 7.14 -15.58
C ARG A 151 -12.70 7.09 -16.97
N THR A 152 -12.56 5.97 -17.68
CA THR A 152 -12.96 5.85 -19.10
C THR A 152 -14.33 5.20 -19.31
N ALA A 153 -14.94 4.69 -18.25
CA ALA A 153 -16.28 4.10 -18.26
C ALA A 153 -17.32 5.15 -17.87
#